data_AF-A0A6L3F609-F1
#
_entry.id   AF-A0A6L3F609-F1
#
_cell.length_a   1.000
_cell.length_b   1.000
_cell.length_c   1.000
_cell.angle_alpha   90.00
_cell.angle_beta   90.00
_cell.angle_gamma   90.00
#
_symmetry.space_group_name_H-M   'P 1'
#
loop_
_entity.id
_entity.type
_entity.pdbx_description
1 polymer ?
#
loop_
_entity_poly.entity_id
_entity_poly.type
_entity_poly.pdbx_seq_one_letter_code
_entity_poly.pdbx_strand_id
1 'polypeptide(L)'
;MLTERLEAGRVIYANPDLWRVQTLRNHVGNVVKLVELWGSSKDFLEGTPNLQETREYLIRAAKIHDMGKPQKFKLVYDPGKKEWSYSFAGHRFEAVDHTGDRHTPYVEALAHLHHEYSVNGITEKMANLRLNNLPELVQHLPLDLYILEMCDQIEATIASALLEAKDPIARVFMDFQFDELDTGQYQIYPFVFTNDPVSMVIEWAEIVPDMELVTAVTQTATSKTDAYPERKALRNWLVEKLQNTPLKTQEVTICSWM
;
A
#
# COMPACT_ATOMS: atom_id res chain seq x y z
N MET A 1 20.10 8.23 18.64
CA MET A 1 18.92 8.05 17.76
C MET A 1 19.28 6.97 16.77
N LEU A 2 18.68 5.77 16.90
CA LEU A 2 18.78 4.77 15.84
C LEU A 2 17.94 5.31 14.69
N THR A 3 18.58 5.67 13.58
CA THR A 3 17.87 5.97 12.34
C THR A 3 17.06 4.73 11.97
N GLU A 4 15.74 4.88 11.96
CA GLU A 4 14.80 3.85 11.53
C GLU A 4 15.18 3.38 10.12
N ARG A 5 15.28 2.06 9.94
CA ARG A 5 15.70 1.47 8.66
C ARG A 5 14.66 1.79 7.59
N LEU A 6 15.10 2.30 6.45
CA LEU A 6 14.22 2.57 5.31
C LEU A 6 13.81 1.27 4.64
N GLU A 7 12.54 1.14 4.32
CA GLU A 7 11.97 -0.04 3.68
C GLU A 7 11.25 0.36 2.40
N ALA A 8 11.26 -0.52 1.39
CA ALA A 8 10.62 -0.25 0.11
C ALA A 8 9.12 -0.50 0.21
N GLY A 9 8.31 0.55 0.00
CA GLY A 9 6.85 0.44 -0.12
C GLY A 9 6.41 0.19 -1.57
N ARG A 10 7.08 0.83 -2.52
CA ARG A 10 6.81 0.75 -3.96
C ARG A 10 8.10 1.02 -4.75
N VAL A 11 8.24 0.37 -5.91
CA VAL A 11 9.35 0.61 -6.84
C VAL A 11 8.79 0.96 -8.21
N ILE A 12 9.10 2.15 -8.71
CA ILE A 12 8.75 2.60 -10.07
C ILE A 12 10.00 2.55 -10.94
N TYR A 13 9.94 1.75 -12.01
CA TYR A 13 11.01 1.60 -13.00
C TYR A 13 10.84 2.68 -14.08
N ALA A 14 11.15 3.93 -13.72
CA ALA A 14 10.94 5.09 -14.59
C ALA A 14 11.66 4.92 -15.94
N ASN A 15 12.93 4.48 -15.91
CA ASN A 15 13.69 4.08 -17.09
C ASN A 15 14.79 3.07 -16.69
N PRO A 16 15.57 2.51 -17.65
CA PRO A 16 16.61 1.53 -17.34
C PRO A 16 17.68 2.01 -16.33
N ASP A 17 17.89 3.31 -16.23
CA ASP A 17 18.94 3.94 -15.43
C ASP A 17 18.42 4.65 -14.17
N LEU A 18 17.10 4.61 -13.92
CA LEU A 18 16.49 5.30 -12.80
C LEU A 18 15.30 4.53 -12.22
N TRP A 19 15.43 4.14 -10.96
CA TRP A 19 14.37 3.56 -10.16
C TRP A 19 13.95 4.55 -9.08
N ARG A 20 12.66 4.82 -8.96
CA ARG A 20 12.09 5.62 -7.87
C ARG A 20 11.51 4.67 -6.81
N VAL A 21 11.97 4.78 -5.56
CA VAL A 21 11.52 3.91 -4.47
C VAL A 21 10.79 4.74 -3.43
N GLN A 22 9.47 4.58 -3.35
CA GLN A 22 8.68 5.18 -2.28
C GLN A 22 8.95 4.44 -0.96
N THR A 23 9.16 5.18 0.12
CA THR A 23 9.42 4.57 1.43
C THR A 23 8.14 3.95 1.99
N LEU A 24 8.26 2.78 2.62
CA LEU A 24 7.12 2.07 3.21
C LEU A 24 6.48 2.90 4.34
N ARG A 25 7.31 3.54 5.17
CA ARG A 25 6.85 4.41 6.25
C ARG A 25 6.00 5.57 5.74
N ASN A 26 6.41 6.20 4.63
CA ASN A 26 5.64 7.29 4.04
C ASN A 26 4.29 6.81 3.50
N HIS A 27 4.30 5.70 2.75
CA HIS A 27 3.09 5.06 2.25
C HIS A 27 2.10 4.75 3.40
N VAL A 28 2.53 4.01 4.42
CA VAL A 28 1.69 3.66 5.58
C VAL A 28 1.21 4.92 6.31
N GLY A 29 2.08 5.92 6.49
CA GLY A 29 1.71 7.18 7.13
C GLY A 29 0.63 7.95 6.36
N ASN A 30 0.70 7.97 5.03
CA ASN A 30 -0.31 8.58 4.19
C ASN A 30 -1.64 7.80 4.25
N VAL A 31 -1.61 6.47 4.20
CA VAL A 31 -2.82 5.63 4.34
C VAL A 31 -3.50 5.87 5.70
N VAL A 32 -2.73 5.91 6.79
CA VAL A 32 -3.25 6.23 8.13
C VAL A 32 -3.92 7.61 8.13
N LYS A 33 -3.28 8.62 7.54
CA LYS A 33 -3.85 9.98 7.43
C LYS A 33 -5.16 9.99 6.64
N LEU A 34 -5.24 9.28 5.52
CA LEU A 34 -6.47 9.17 4.73
C LEU A 34 -7.58 8.48 5.52
N VAL A 35 -7.25 7.40 6.22
CA VAL A 35 -8.18 6.72 7.13
C VAL A 35 -8.68 7.69 8.20
N GLU A 36 -7.79 8.45 8.86
CA GLU A 36 -8.12 9.46 9.89
C GLU A 36 -8.97 10.64 9.38
N LEU A 37 -8.93 10.93 8.08
CA LEU A 37 -9.74 11.96 7.44
C LEU A 37 -11.04 11.43 6.82
N TRP A 38 -11.19 10.11 6.71
CA TRP A 38 -12.40 9.49 6.14
C TRP A 38 -13.67 9.92 6.88
N GLY A 39 -14.59 10.54 6.15
CA GLY A 39 -15.89 10.98 6.66
C GLY A 39 -16.96 9.93 6.41
N SER A 40 -17.11 8.98 7.33
CA SER A 40 -18.05 7.85 7.18
C SER A 40 -19.50 8.27 6.90
N SER A 41 -19.92 9.48 7.30
CA SER A 41 -21.25 10.03 7.00
C SER A 41 -21.44 10.50 5.55
N LYS A 42 -20.37 10.59 4.75
CA LYS A 42 -20.43 11.02 3.33
C LYS A 42 -20.50 9.84 2.35
N ASP A 43 -20.06 8.66 2.76
CA ASP A 43 -19.83 7.52 1.87
C ASP A 43 -20.87 6.41 1.99
N PHE A 44 -21.44 6.22 3.18
CA PHE A 44 -22.38 5.13 3.45
C PHE A 44 -23.82 5.63 3.61
N LEU A 45 -24.76 4.84 3.11
CA LEU A 45 -26.20 5.12 3.21
C LEU A 45 -26.69 5.10 4.67
N GLU A 46 -27.78 5.82 4.93
CA GLU A 46 -28.46 5.73 6.22
C GLU A 46 -28.83 4.26 6.56
N GLY A 47 -28.54 3.84 7.80
CA GLY A 47 -28.79 2.49 8.28
C GLY A 47 -27.58 1.55 8.27
N THR A 48 -26.40 2.01 7.82
CA THR A 48 -25.15 1.26 8.03
C THR A 48 -24.68 1.31 9.49
N PRO A 49 -23.88 0.32 9.95
CA PRO A 49 -23.24 0.36 11.25
C PRO A 49 -22.47 1.66 11.51
N ASN A 50 -22.43 2.09 12.77
CA ASN A 50 -21.76 3.31 13.17
C ASN A 50 -20.23 3.11 13.18
N LEU A 51 -19.58 3.42 12.07
CA LEU A 51 -18.13 3.24 11.88
C LEU A 51 -17.26 4.09 12.83
N GLN A 52 -17.87 5.04 13.56
CA GLN A 52 -17.15 5.72 14.63
C GLN A 52 -16.76 4.76 15.77
N GLU A 53 -17.52 3.67 15.98
CA GLU A 53 -17.27 2.66 17.02
C GLU A 53 -16.03 1.81 16.72
N THR A 54 -15.66 1.67 15.45
CA THR A 54 -14.51 0.85 15.01
C THR A 54 -13.34 1.67 14.48
N ARG A 55 -13.47 3.00 14.47
CA ARG A 55 -12.48 3.97 13.98
C ARG A 55 -11.06 3.68 14.48
N GLU A 56 -10.90 3.46 15.78
CA GLU A 56 -9.59 3.23 16.39
C GLU A 56 -8.95 1.91 15.93
N TYR A 57 -9.76 0.87 15.69
CA TYR A 57 -9.29 -0.42 15.20
C TYR A 57 -8.91 -0.35 13.72
N LEU A 58 -9.67 0.40 12.92
CA LEU A 58 -9.34 0.67 11.53
C LEU A 58 -8.02 1.45 11.41
N ILE A 59 -7.79 2.47 12.24
CA ILE A 59 -6.51 3.19 12.29
C ILE A 59 -5.36 2.24 12.70
N ARG A 60 -5.58 1.35 13.67
CA ARG A 60 -4.60 0.32 14.04
C ARG A 60 -4.29 -0.62 12.87
N ALA A 61 -5.31 -1.06 12.14
CA ALA A 61 -5.15 -1.92 10.97
C ALA A 61 -4.34 -1.22 9.87
N ALA A 62 -4.64 0.05 9.59
CA ALA A 62 -3.90 0.88 8.63
C ALA A 62 -2.41 0.98 8.97
N LYS A 63 -2.06 1.08 10.27
CA LYS A 63 -0.65 1.12 10.71
C LYS A 63 0.12 -0.18 10.44
N ILE A 64 -0.56 -1.32 10.33
CA ILE A 64 0.10 -2.64 10.25
C ILE A 64 -0.18 -3.41 8.95
N HIS A 65 -1.10 -2.95 8.09
CA HIS A 65 -1.58 -3.70 6.93
C HIS A 65 -0.45 -4.22 6.02
N ASP A 66 0.63 -3.45 5.96
CA ASP A 66 1.80 -3.70 5.12
C ASP A 66 3.07 -4.10 5.88
N MET A 67 2.98 -4.36 7.17
CA MET A 67 4.14 -4.67 8.04
C MET A 67 5.00 -5.83 7.51
N GLY A 68 4.40 -6.76 6.75
CA GLY A 68 5.10 -7.90 6.14
C GLY A 68 5.86 -7.61 4.84
N LYS A 69 5.71 -6.41 4.25
CA LYS A 69 6.34 -6.07 2.97
C LYS A 69 7.86 -6.26 2.98
N PRO A 70 8.61 -5.82 4.02
CA PRO A 70 10.07 -5.96 4.06
C PRO A 70 10.56 -7.41 3.95
N GLN A 71 9.85 -8.36 4.58
CA GLN A 71 10.20 -9.78 4.60
C GLN A 71 9.83 -10.48 3.27
N LYS A 72 8.79 -9.99 2.59
CA LYS A 72 8.28 -10.59 1.34
C LYS A 72 8.76 -9.90 0.06
N PHE A 73 9.44 -8.76 0.17
CA PHE A 73 9.90 -7.98 -0.98
C PHE A 73 10.78 -8.79 -1.92
N LYS A 74 10.42 -8.80 -3.21
CA LYS A 74 11.14 -9.43 -4.30
C LYS A 74 11.12 -8.53 -5.54
N LEU A 75 12.25 -8.47 -6.23
CA LEU A 75 12.33 -7.92 -7.59
C LEU A 75 12.09 -9.06 -8.59
N VAL A 76 11.31 -8.78 -9.63
CA VAL A 76 10.89 -9.74 -10.65
C VAL A 76 11.17 -9.14 -12.03
N TYR A 77 11.71 -9.95 -12.93
CA TYR A 77 11.93 -9.58 -14.32
C TYR A 77 11.15 -10.53 -15.21
N ASP A 78 10.32 -9.98 -16.10
CA ASP A 78 9.61 -10.73 -17.13
C ASP A 78 10.43 -10.68 -18.43
N PRO A 79 11.09 -11.79 -18.83
CA PRO A 79 11.89 -11.82 -20.06
C PRO A 79 11.04 -11.73 -21.33
N GLY A 80 9.75 -12.09 -21.27
CA GLY A 80 8.83 -12.01 -22.40
C GLY A 80 8.46 -10.57 -22.72
N LYS A 81 8.22 -9.75 -21.69
CA LYS A 81 7.94 -8.31 -21.83
C LYS A 81 9.18 -7.43 -21.80
N LYS A 82 10.30 -7.96 -21.32
CA LYS A 82 11.54 -7.22 -20.99
C LYS A 82 11.28 -6.09 -19.98
N GLU A 83 10.47 -6.40 -18.98
CA GLU A 83 9.99 -5.44 -17.99
C GLU A 83 10.35 -5.89 -16.58
N TRP A 84 10.70 -4.90 -15.76
CA TRP A 84 10.88 -5.08 -14.33
C TRP A 84 9.56 -4.85 -13.60
N SER A 85 9.35 -5.64 -12.55
CA SER A 85 8.27 -5.49 -11.57
C SER A 85 8.79 -5.88 -10.19
N TYR A 86 7.94 -5.72 -9.18
CA TYR A 86 8.23 -6.19 -7.82
C TYR A 86 7.04 -6.95 -7.27
N SER A 87 7.28 -7.71 -6.20
CA SER A 87 6.26 -8.49 -5.51
C SER A 87 6.41 -8.39 -4.00
N PHE A 88 5.26 -8.25 -3.34
CA PHE A 88 5.09 -8.41 -1.89
C PHE A 88 4.16 -9.60 -1.60
N ALA A 89 4.08 -10.59 -2.48
CA ALA A 89 3.12 -11.69 -2.34
C ALA A 89 3.20 -12.35 -0.95
N GLY A 90 2.05 -12.41 -0.28
CA GLY A 90 1.91 -12.99 1.06
C GLY A 90 2.28 -12.06 2.23
N HIS A 91 2.60 -10.78 2.01
CA HIS A 91 2.96 -9.85 3.11
C HIS A 91 1.83 -9.69 4.13
N ARG A 92 0.57 -9.67 3.67
CA ARG A 92 -0.59 -9.46 4.53
C ARG A 92 -0.72 -10.47 5.65
N PHE A 93 -0.20 -11.70 5.48
CA PHE A 93 -0.25 -12.75 6.50
C PHE A 93 0.78 -12.57 7.62
N GLU A 94 1.69 -11.61 7.48
CA GLU A 94 2.69 -11.28 8.50
C GLU A 94 2.28 -10.06 9.35
N ALA A 95 1.10 -9.46 9.10
CA ALA A 95 0.61 -8.35 9.90
C ALA A 95 0.18 -8.86 11.28
N VAL A 96 0.76 -8.27 12.32
CA VAL A 96 0.52 -8.62 13.73
C VAL A 96 0.25 -7.35 14.51
N ASP A 97 -0.82 -7.36 15.31
CA ASP A 97 -1.10 -6.26 16.24
C ASP A 97 -0.54 -6.61 17.63
N HIS A 98 0.46 -5.84 18.07
CA HIS A 98 1.18 -6.07 19.33
C HIS A 98 0.52 -5.44 20.56
N THR A 99 -0.66 -4.81 20.42
CA THR A 99 -1.40 -4.23 21.56
C THR A 99 -1.85 -5.28 22.57
N GLY A 100 -2.17 -6.50 22.11
CA GLY A 100 -2.54 -7.62 22.97
C GLY A 100 -3.90 -7.46 23.66
N ASP A 101 -4.75 -6.55 23.19
CA ASP A 101 -6.10 -6.38 23.70
C ASP A 101 -7.09 -7.34 23.02
N ARG A 102 -8.33 -7.38 23.53
CA ARG A 102 -9.38 -8.28 23.02
C ARG A 102 -9.78 -8.01 21.56
N HIS A 103 -9.45 -6.84 21.00
CA HIS A 103 -9.81 -6.44 19.64
C HIS A 103 -8.71 -6.73 18.62
N THR A 104 -7.54 -7.21 19.07
CA THR A 104 -6.44 -7.71 18.22
C THR A 104 -6.92 -8.58 17.04
N PRO A 105 -7.82 -9.57 17.22
CA PRO A 105 -8.29 -10.39 16.09
C PRO A 105 -9.04 -9.59 15.01
N TYR A 106 -9.72 -8.51 15.38
CA TYR A 106 -10.42 -7.63 14.43
C TYR A 106 -9.45 -6.79 13.62
N VAL A 107 -8.45 -6.21 14.28
CA VAL A 107 -7.39 -5.41 13.64
C VAL A 107 -6.59 -6.27 12.66
N GLU A 108 -6.16 -7.45 13.08
CA GLU A 108 -5.43 -8.38 12.22
C GLU A 108 -6.30 -8.91 11.07
N ALA A 109 -7.60 -9.11 11.28
CA ALA A 109 -8.51 -9.49 10.21
C ALA A 109 -8.57 -8.42 9.10
N LEU A 110 -8.69 -7.14 9.45
CA LEU A 110 -8.66 -6.02 8.50
C LEU A 110 -7.31 -5.99 7.75
N ALA A 111 -6.20 -6.05 8.49
CA ALA A 111 -4.86 -6.04 7.91
C ALA A 111 -4.60 -7.24 6.98
N HIS A 112 -5.10 -8.43 7.30
CA HIS A 112 -4.93 -9.62 6.45
C HIS A 112 -5.82 -9.57 5.20
N LEU A 113 -6.99 -8.95 5.30
CA LEU A 113 -7.97 -8.92 4.22
C LEU A 113 -7.81 -7.72 3.28
N HIS A 114 -6.99 -6.71 3.55
CA HIS A 114 -7.01 -5.46 2.78
C HIS A 114 -6.92 -5.67 1.25
N HIS A 115 -6.19 -6.67 0.77
CA HIS A 115 -6.16 -7.09 -0.64
C HIS A 115 -6.96 -8.38 -0.99
N GLU A 116 -7.92 -8.78 -0.16
CA GLU A 116 -8.76 -9.97 -0.31
C GLU A 116 -10.24 -9.64 -0.05
N TYR A 117 -10.98 -9.51 -1.15
CA TYR A 117 -12.41 -9.23 -1.15
C TYR A 117 -13.27 -10.43 -1.57
N SER A 118 -12.72 -11.63 -1.46
CA SER A 118 -13.50 -12.82 -1.75
C SER A 118 -14.60 -12.97 -0.70
N VAL A 119 -15.83 -13.29 -1.14
CA VAL A 119 -16.95 -13.58 -0.23
C VAL A 119 -16.55 -14.64 0.79
N ASN A 120 -15.77 -15.64 0.36
CA ASN A 120 -15.26 -16.70 1.21
C ASN A 120 -14.32 -16.17 2.30
N GLY A 121 -13.31 -15.37 1.94
CA GLY A 121 -12.34 -14.83 2.88
C GLY A 121 -12.98 -13.89 3.91
N ILE A 122 -13.88 -13.02 3.46
CA ILE A 122 -14.65 -12.14 4.36
C ILE A 122 -15.54 -12.97 5.30
N THR A 123 -16.29 -13.94 4.78
CA THR A 123 -17.19 -14.78 5.58
C THR A 123 -16.44 -15.63 6.59
N GLU A 124 -15.28 -16.17 6.22
CA GLU A 124 -14.41 -16.92 7.12
C GLU A 124 -13.90 -16.05 8.27
N LYS A 125 -13.39 -14.84 7.98
CA LYS A 125 -12.94 -13.91 9.02
C LYS A 125 -14.10 -13.45 9.91
N MET A 126 -15.29 -13.20 9.36
CA MET A 126 -16.49 -12.92 10.15
C MET A 126 -16.86 -14.08 11.08
N ALA A 127 -16.76 -15.33 10.62
CA ALA A 127 -16.99 -16.50 11.48
C ALA A 127 -15.94 -16.60 12.59
N ASN A 128 -14.67 -16.36 12.27
CA ASN A 128 -13.59 -16.34 13.26
C ASN A 128 -13.79 -15.24 14.32
N LEU A 129 -14.27 -14.05 13.95
CA LEU A 129 -14.59 -12.99 14.92
C LEU A 129 -15.70 -13.43 15.89
N ARG A 130 -16.74 -14.12 15.40
CA ARG A 130 -17.80 -14.68 16.27
C ARG A 130 -17.23 -15.70 17.26
N LEU A 131 -16.33 -16.57 16.80
CA LEU A 131 -15.67 -17.57 17.65
C LEU A 131 -14.73 -16.93 18.69
N ASN A 132 -14.16 -15.76 18.38
CA ASN A 132 -13.33 -14.97 19.29
C ASN A 132 -14.15 -14.02 20.20
N ASN A 133 -15.47 -14.22 20.32
CA ASN A 133 -16.37 -13.40 21.16
C ASN A 133 -16.40 -11.91 20.79
N LEU A 134 -16.32 -11.59 19.49
CA LEU A 134 -16.46 -10.23 18.94
C LEU A 134 -17.65 -10.11 17.96
N PRO A 135 -18.86 -10.62 18.28
CA PRO A 135 -20.01 -10.58 17.35
C PRO A 135 -20.44 -9.16 16.96
N GLU A 136 -20.22 -8.16 17.82
CA GLU A 136 -20.55 -6.75 17.59
C GLU A 136 -19.73 -6.11 16.46
N LEU A 137 -18.52 -6.60 16.20
CA LEU A 137 -17.62 -6.06 15.18
C LEU A 137 -17.85 -6.67 13.79
N VAL A 138 -18.56 -7.80 13.72
CA VAL A 138 -18.72 -8.59 12.49
C VAL A 138 -19.37 -7.78 11.36
N GLN A 139 -20.36 -6.96 11.69
CA GLN A 139 -21.08 -6.13 10.71
C GLN A 139 -20.26 -4.93 10.22
N HIS A 140 -19.24 -4.51 10.97
CA HIS A 140 -18.35 -3.41 10.61
C HIS A 140 -17.24 -3.86 9.65
N LEU A 141 -16.82 -5.14 9.72
CA LEU A 141 -15.67 -5.66 8.98
C LEU A 141 -15.68 -5.32 7.48
N PRO A 142 -16.76 -5.54 6.70
CA PRO A 142 -16.72 -5.27 5.26
C PRO A 142 -16.57 -3.78 4.94
N LEU A 143 -17.15 -2.91 5.77
CA LEU A 143 -17.12 -1.46 5.57
C LEU A 143 -15.76 -0.87 5.96
N ASP A 144 -15.22 -1.28 7.11
CA ASP A 144 -13.86 -0.89 7.52
C ASP A 144 -12.81 -1.40 6.52
N LEU A 145 -13.02 -2.61 5.98
CA LEU A 145 -12.17 -3.18 4.96
C LEU A 145 -12.18 -2.33 3.69
N TYR A 146 -13.37 -1.93 3.22
CA TYR A 146 -13.53 -1.01 2.09
C TYR A 146 -12.75 0.29 2.31
N ILE A 147 -12.89 0.91 3.48
CA ILE A 147 -12.18 2.17 3.80
C ILE A 147 -10.66 1.97 3.71
N LEU A 148 -10.14 0.89 4.30
CA LEU A 148 -8.70 0.62 4.35
C LEU A 148 -8.10 0.50 2.94
N GLU A 149 -8.68 -0.33 2.08
CA GLU A 149 -8.15 -0.48 0.71
C GLU A 149 -8.43 0.76 -0.14
N MET A 150 -9.53 1.50 0.08
CA MET A 150 -9.77 2.74 -0.66
C MET A 150 -8.66 3.75 -0.36
N CYS A 151 -8.29 3.89 0.91
CA CYS A 151 -7.18 4.73 1.32
C CYS A 151 -5.84 4.23 0.75
N ASP A 152 -5.57 2.93 0.80
CA ASP A 152 -4.38 2.31 0.18
C ASP A 152 -4.30 2.61 -1.33
N GLN A 153 -5.42 2.40 -2.05
CA GLN A 153 -5.49 2.55 -3.49
C GLN A 153 -5.39 4.02 -3.93
N ILE A 154 -6.03 4.95 -3.22
CA ILE A 154 -5.92 6.40 -3.48
C ILE A 154 -4.46 6.83 -3.32
N GLU A 155 -3.81 6.46 -2.20
CA GLU A 155 -2.41 6.76 -1.96
C GLU A 155 -1.51 6.19 -3.07
N ALA A 156 -1.70 4.90 -3.38
CA ALA A 156 -0.97 4.18 -4.41
C ALA A 156 -1.09 4.83 -5.79
N THR A 157 -2.29 5.30 -6.14
CA THR A 157 -2.59 5.93 -7.42
C THR A 157 -1.89 7.28 -7.54
N ILE A 158 -2.01 8.12 -6.50
CA ILE A 158 -1.35 9.43 -6.42
C ILE A 158 0.17 9.29 -6.48
N ALA A 159 0.75 8.40 -5.69
CA ALA A 159 2.18 8.16 -5.69
C ALA A 159 2.66 7.65 -7.05
N SER A 160 1.89 6.78 -7.72
CA SER A 160 2.23 6.27 -9.04
C SER A 160 2.15 7.36 -10.12
N ALA A 161 1.12 8.21 -10.09
CA ALA A 161 0.98 9.34 -11.01
C ALA A 161 2.13 10.33 -10.83
N LEU A 162 2.39 10.76 -9.59
CA LEU A 162 3.47 11.69 -9.27
C LEU A 162 4.85 11.18 -9.70
N LEU A 163 5.10 9.88 -9.49
CA LEU A 163 6.38 9.25 -9.83
C LEU A 163 6.44 8.76 -11.28
N GLU A 164 5.49 9.16 -12.13
CA GLU A 164 5.41 8.88 -13.56
C GLU A 164 5.48 7.37 -13.87
N ALA A 165 4.76 6.56 -13.10
CA ALA A 165 4.61 5.14 -13.42
C ALA A 165 3.93 4.97 -14.79
N LYS A 166 4.41 4.02 -15.60
CA LYS A 166 3.88 3.78 -16.96
C LYS A 166 2.39 3.42 -17.00
N ASP A 167 1.84 2.95 -15.88
CA ASP A 167 0.40 2.82 -15.64
C ASP A 167 0.12 3.23 -14.19
N PRO A 168 -0.70 4.26 -13.91
CA PRO A 168 -1.31 4.40 -12.60
C PRO A 168 -2.24 3.19 -12.43
N ILE A 169 -1.84 2.23 -11.59
CA ILE A 169 -2.59 1.00 -11.36
C ILE A 169 -3.84 1.35 -10.53
N ALA A 170 -4.87 1.90 -11.17
CA ALA A 170 -6.22 1.82 -10.65
C ALA A 170 -6.59 0.33 -10.69
N ARG A 171 -6.59 -0.33 -9.53
CA ARG A 171 -7.09 -1.69 -9.44
C ARG A 171 -8.59 -1.63 -9.75
N VAL A 172 -9.02 -2.45 -10.70
CA VAL A 172 -10.41 -2.59 -11.22
C VAL A 172 -11.46 -2.84 -10.12
N PHE A 173 -11.05 -3.05 -8.87
CA PHE A 173 -11.94 -3.47 -7.80
C PHE A 173 -12.68 -2.32 -7.14
N MET A 174 -12.14 -1.08 -7.15
CA MET A 174 -12.82 0.07 -6.55
C MET A 174 -12.81 1.27 -7.48
N ASP A 175 -14.01 1.59 -7.98
CA ASP A 175 -14.26 2.67 -8.91
C ASP A 175 -14.24 4.00 -8.15
N PHE A 176 -13.08 4.67 -8.16
CA PHE A 176 -13.04 6.12 -8.04
C PHE A 176 -12.49 6.72 -9.33
N GLN A 177 -13.02 7.88 -9.69
CA GLN A 177 -12.47 8.68 -10.78
C GLN A 177 -11.28 9.47 -10.23
N PHE A 178 -10.25 9.62 -11.06
CA PHE A 178 -9.00 10.26 -10.72
C PHE A 178 -8.54 11.12 -11.89
N ASP A 179 -8.35 12.42 -11.65
CA ASP A 179 -7.83 13.36 -12.63
C ASP A 179 -6.63 14.12 -12.04
N GLU A 180 -5.59 14.32 -12.85
CA GLU A 180 -4.47 15.21 -12.55
C GLU A 180 -4.80 16.61 -13.09
N LEU A 181 -4.90 17.59 -12.19
CA LEU A 181 -5.15 18.98 -12.55
C LEU A 181 -3.86 19.72 -12.91
N ASP A 182 -2.83 19.50 -12.10
CA ASP A 182 -1.48 20.03 -12.23
C ASP A 182 -0.53 19.09 -11.49
N THR A 183 0.78 19.24 -11.69
CA THR A 183 1.77 18.42 -11.00
C THR A 183 1.61 18.52 -9.48
N GLY A 184 1.19 17.41 -8.85
CA GLY A 184 0.93 17.33 -7.41
C GLY A 184 -0.48 17.79 -6.97
N GLN A 185 -1.39 18.05 -7.91
CA GLN A 185 -2.79 18.39 -7.61
C GLN A 185 -3.73 17.40 -8.32
N TYR A 186 -4.53 16.71 -7.53
CA TYR A 186 -5.37 15.62 -8.00
C TYR A 186 -6.82 15.81 -7.57
N GLN A 187 -7.75 15.39 -8.43
CA GLN A 187 -9.17 15.30 -8.12
C GLN A 187 -9.61 13.85 -8.01
N ILE A 188 -10.44 13.55 -7.01
CA ILE A 188 -11.07 12.23 -6.89
C ILE A 188 -12.59 12.31 -6.73
N TYR A 189 -13.29 11.32 -7.28
CA TYR A 189 -14.72 11.14 -7.08
C TYR A 189 -15.06 9.67 -6.80
N PRO A 190 -15.81 9.33 -5.74
CA PRO A 190 -16.38 10.25 -4.75
C PRO A 190 -15.32 10.86 -3.80
N PHE A 191 -15.56 12.08 -3.33
CA PHE A 191 -14.72 12.73 -2.32
C PHE A 191 -15.33 12.56 -0.93
N VAL A 192 -14.79 11.61 -0.18
CA VAL A 192 -15.37 11.14 1.10
C VAL A 192 -14.62 11.66 2.32
N PHE A 193 -13.59 12.47 2.13
CA PHE A 193 -12.80 13.03 3.23
C PHE A 193 -13.52 14.20 3.91
N THR A 194 -13.24 14.37 5.19
CA THR A 194 -13.77 15.46 6.03
C THR A 194 -13.17 16.82 5.67
N ASN A 195 -11.91 16.83 5.21
CA ASN A 195 -11.21 18.02 4.75
C ASN A 195 -11.19 18.07 3.23
N ASP A 196 -11.38 19.26 2.65
CA ASP A 196 -11.18 19.53 1.23
C ASP A 196 -10.43 20.85 1.09
N PRO A 197 -9.17 20.87 0.62
CA PRO A 197 -8.40 19.72 0.11
C PRO A 197 -7.78 18.86 1.23
N VAL A 198 -7.35 17.64 0.88
CA VAL A 198 -6.45 16.80 1.68
C VAL A 198 -5.02 16.94 1.18
N SER A 199 -4.12 17.47 2.02
CA SER A 199 -2.68 17.48 1.71
C SER A 199 -1.98 16.20 2.19
N MET A 200 -1.04 15.67 1.42
CA MET A 200 -0.11 14.61 1.83
C MET A 200 1.30 14.92 1.34
N VAL A 201 2.30 14.18 1.80
CA VAL A 201 3.66 14.26 1.26
C VAL A 201 4.01 12.90 0.70
N ILE A 202 4.48 12.85 -0.53
CA ILE A 202 5.09 11.64 -1.10
C ILE A 202 6.60 11.73 -0.89
N GLU A 203 7.19 10.71 -0.29
CA GLU A 203 8.63 10.60 0.01
C GLU A 203 9.22 9.42 -0.77
N TRP A 204 10.28 9.68 -1.55
CA TRP A 204 10.92 8.64 -2.36
C TRP A 204 12.44 8.85 -2.49
N ALA A 205 13.13 7.78 -2.84
CA ALA A 205 14.53 7.81 -3.26
C ALA A 205 14.65 7.65 -4.77
N GLU A 206 15.59 8.36 -5.39
CA GLU A 206 16.01 8.13 -6.77
C GLU A 206 17.30 7.31 -6.79
N ILE A 207 17.23 6.11 -7.36
CA ILE A 207 18.30 5.13 -7.32
C ILE A 207 18.69 4.77 -8.75
N VAL A 208 19.96 5.00 -9.08
CA VAL A 208 20.57 4.44 -10.31
C VAL A 208 20.86 2.96 -10.06
N PRO A 209 20.27 2.02 -10.83
CA PRO A 209 20.45 0.60 -10.64
C PRO A 209 21.89 0.15 -10.89
N ASP A 210 22.33 -0.87 -10.14
CA ASP A 210 23.57 -1.57 -10.44
C ASP A 210 23.40 -2.39 -11.72
N MET A 211 24.01 -1.92 -12.80
CA MET A 211 23.85 -2.52 -14.13
C MET A 211 24.49 -3.89 -14.25
N GLU A 212 25.50 -4.21 -13.44
CA GLU A 212 26.08 -5.57 -13.40
C GLU A 212 25.06 -6.54 -12.81
N LEU A 213 24.44 -6.17 -11.69
CA LEU A 213 23.40 -6.98 -11.04
C LEU A 213 22.12 -7.08 -11.89
N VAL A 214 21.69 -5.99 -12.52
CA VAL A 214 20.56 -5.99 -13.46
C VAL A 214 20.85 -6.92 -14.64
N THR A 215 22.04 -6.84 -15.23
CA THR A 215 22.44 -7.70 -16.35
C THR A 215 22.48 -9.17 -15.93
N ALA A 216 23.03 -9.47 -14.76
CA ALA A 216 23.07 -10.84 -14.23
C ALA A 216 21.66 -11.43 -14.09
N VAL A 217 20.71 -10.70 -13.50
CA VAL A 217 19.32 -11.18 -13.36
C VAL A 217 18.66 -11.38 -14.72
N THR A 218 18.79 -10.42 -15.63
CA THR A 218 18.12 -10.47 -16.95
C THR A 218 18.67 -11.61 -17.82
N GLN A 219 19.99 -11.88 -17.78
CA GLN A 219 20.62 -12.99 -18.48
C GLN A 219 20.19 -14.35 -17.90
N THR A 220 20.23 -14.51 -16.57
CA THR A 220 19.82 -15.77 -15.92
C THR A 220 18.32 -16.05 -16.12
N ALA A 221 17.47 -15.03 -16.06
CA ALA A 221 16.04 -15.16 -16.32
C ALA A 221 15.75 -15.59 -17.78
N THR A 222 16.50 -15.05 -18.75
CA THR A 222 16.36 -15.39 -20.17
C THR A 222 16.83 -16.81 -20.48
N SER A 223 17.85 -17.30 -19.75
CA SER A 223 18.34 -18.67 -19.92
C SER A 223 17.44 -19.75 -19.29
N LYS A 224 16.28 -19.36 -18.73
CA LYS A 224 15.35 -20.24 -17.99
C LYS A 224 15.99 -20.97 -16.80
N THR A 225 17.12 -20.47 -16.33
CA THR A 225 17.77 -20.91 -15.10
C THR A 225 17.11 -20.17 -13.92
N ASP A 226 17.14 -20.76 -12.73
CA ASP A 226 16.63 -20.06 -11.54
C ASP A 226 17.52 -18.86 -11.20
N ALA A 227 17.06 -17.66 -11.54
CA ALA A 227 17.73 -16.40 -11.19
C ALA A 227 17.56 -15.98 -9.73
N TYR A 228 17.20 -16.89 -8.82
CA TYR A 228 16.97 -16.56 -7.40
C TYR A 228 18.21 -15.95 -6.71
N PRO A 229 19.43 -16.50 -6.86
CA PRO A 229 20.62 -15.91 -6.25
C PRO A 229 20.85 -14.45 -6.68
N GLU A 230 20.75 -14.18 -7.98
CA GLU A 230 20.96 -12.86 -8.58
C GLU A 230 19.84 -11.89 -8.17
N ARG A 231 18.57 -12.33 -8.18
CA ARG A 231 17.44 -11.54 -7.68
C ARG A 231 17.61 -11.17 -6.21
N LYS A 232 18.10 -12.12 -5.39
CA LYS A 232 18.36 -11.89 -3.97
C LYS A 232 19.50 -10.87 -3.77
N ALA A 233 20.57 -10.97 -4.56
CA ALA A 233 21.68 -10.03 -4.53
C ALA A 233 21.22 -8.61 -4.91
N LEU A 234 20.51 -8.46 -6.02
CA LEU A 234 19.97 -7.18 -6.49
C LEU A 234 18.97 -6.57 -5.49
N ARG A 235 18.11 -7.39 -4.87
CA ARG A 235 17.21 -6.94 -3.80
C ARG A 235 17.99 -6.42 -2.59
N ASN A 236 18.99 -7.18 -2.12
CA ASN A 236 19.79 -6.77 -0.97
C ASN A 236 20.54 -5.47 -1.25
N TRP A 237 21.14 -5.35 -2.43
CA TRP A 237 21.76 -4.12 -2.93
C TRP A 237 20.78 -2.94 -2.89
N LEU A 238 19.57 -3.11 -3.41
CA LEU A 238 18.56 -2.04 -3.43
C LEU A 238 18.19 -1.58 -2.02
N VAL A 239 17.96 -2.53 -1.11
CA VAL A 239 17.62 -2.24 0.30
C VAL A 239 18.76 -1.50 1.01
N GLU A 240 20.01 -1.90 0.76
CA GLU A 240 21.19 -1.22 1.31
C GLU A 240 21.38 0.17 0.70
N LYS A 241 21.23 0.30 -0.62
CA LYS A 241 21.33 1.57 -1.34
C LYS A 241 20.29 2.56 -0.85
N LEU A 242 19.06 2.12 -0.60
CA LEU A 242 17.99 2.92 -0.05
C LEU A 242 18.38 3.58 1.29
N GLN A 243 19.13 2.89 2.17
CA GLN A 243 19.54 3.46 3.46
C GLN A 243 20.45 4.69 3.32
N ASN A 244 21.16 4.79 2.20
CA ASN A 244 22.21 5.79 1.97
C ASN A 244 21.83 6.81 0.90
N THR A 245 20.63 6.71 0.34
CA THR A 245 20.16 7.61 -0.72
C THR A 245 19.33 8.73 -0.11
N PRO A 246 19.64 10.01 -0.38
CA PRO A 246 18.83 11.12 0.06
C PRO A 246 17.38 10.98 -0.42
N LEU A 247 16.44 11.24 0.48
CA LEU A 247 15.02 11.22 0.17
C LEU A 247 14.61 12.55 -0.45
N LYS A 248 13.80 12.47 -1.50
CA LYS A 248 13.04 13.58 -2.06
C LYS A 248 11.64 13.55 -1.48
N THR A 249 11.03 14.73 -1.39
CA THR A 249 9.65 14.88 -0.97
C THR A 249 8.93 15.84 -1.88
N GLN A 250 7.63 15.63 -2.04
CA GLN A 250 6.74 16.56 -2.71
C GLN A 250 5.38 16.54 -2.02
N GLU A 251 4.86 17.74 -1.74
CA GLU A 251 3.49 17.88 -1.26
C GLU A 251 2.53 17.62 -2.41
N VAL A 252 1.47 16.87 -2.11
CA VAL A 252 0.37 16.57 -3.01
C VAL A 252 -0.94 17.00 -2.37
N THR A 253 -1.88 17.45 -3.18
CA THR A 253 -3.22 17.83 -2.73
C THR A 253 -4.27 17.02 -3.47
N ILE A 254 -5.27 16.56 -2.73
CA ILE A 254 -6.44 15.85 -3.24
C ILE A 254 -7.66 16.76 -3.01
N CYS A 255 -8.40 17.05 -4.06
CA CYS A 255 -9.58 17.90 -4.01
C CYS A 255 -10.84 17.15 -4.46
N SER A 256 -12.00 17.64 -4.08
CA SER A 256 -13.27 17.18 -4.66
C SER A 256 -13.42 17.61 -6.12
N TRP A 257 -14.32 16.92 -6.82
CA TRP A 257 -14.82 17.37 -8.12
C TRP A 257 -15.74 18.58 -7.91
N MET A 258 -15.49 19.66 -8.66
CA MET A 258 -16.34 20.87 -8.68
C MET A 258 -17.58 20.68 -9.53
#